data_AF-A0A965ACE4-F1
#
_entry.id   AF-A0A965ACE4-F1
#
_cell.length_a   1.000
_cell.length_b   1.000
_cell.length_c   1.000
_cell.angle_alpha   90.00
_cell.angle_beta   90.00
_cell.angle_gamma   90.00
#
_symmetry.space_group_name_H-M   'P 1'
#
loop_
_entity.id
_entity.type
_entity.pdbx_description
1 polymer ?
#
loop_
_entity_poly.entity_id
_entity_poly.type
_entity_poly.pdbx_seq_one_letter_code
_entity_poly.pdbx_strand_id
1 'polypeptide(L)'
;GTGTLTFSGVSTNTYSGATTVSAGTLTLGAANKISDSSTLVVSNNATFNLGGNNETVASIATSTTSDTAASITLGSATLTSGGATDTTFAGVVSGTGAMVKTGTGTLTLSGANTYSGSTTISVGTLALGTAAERISNSSAVTIADGATFNLASFNETVASISGAGSITLSTTGSTNNTLTLAGDATTTFSGVISDSASASGSIVKRGSGTLTLSGANTYDGSTTVSAGTLAVGRSGGSVPDRSAVSVAGGATFDIGGNNEEVGSISGPKGGICSSGTPSTIDVNWGSGGPVGCNTEDFMTYWTGYIQAPATSVTFSWTSDDGFYLSMNDQALSDWQEQGGEANGGNGNGTITGLVAGAWYPFEIWHHERWSSAVVQLFWEYSGQSRVKVPAERFSLDGVTANTGVRFAAKNEYWDVSGSNRVALSASDPQIVLGSGVLTSGGNNSSTEFGGVISGSSGSVIKVGSGALTLSGANTYSGATTISNSGGTLKVSGTLGSGSYGGAVTLGSSTTLEFASSSNQTLTGAIADVSGVSSGYGELRLTGASTLTL
;
A
#
# COMPACT_ATOMS: atom_id res chain seq x y z
N GLY A 1 22.95 -2.41 -39.34
CA GLY A 1 23.21 -0.99 -39.69
C GLY A 1 22.26 -0.13 -38.87
N THR A 2 22.43 1.19 -38.84
CA THR A 2 21.59 2.09 -38.01
C THR A 2 20.18 2.32 -38.55
N GLY A 3 19.87 1.86 -39.76
CA GLY A 3 18.55 1.98 -40.37
C GLY A 3 17.54 0.94 -39.88
N THR A 4 16.35 0.97 -40.49
CA THR A 4 15.28 0.02 -40.22
C THR A 4 15.31 -1.13 -41.24
N LEU A 5 15.28 -2.36 -40.75
CA LEU A 5 15.03 -3.56 -41.55
C LEU A 5 13.66 -4.12 -41.18
N THR A 6 12.80 -4.34 -42.17
CA THR A 6 11.49 -4.96 -41.94
C THR A 6 11.52 -6.41 -42.41
N PHE A 7 11.24 -7.35 -41.50
CA PHE A 7 11.01 -8.74 -41.86
C PHE A 7 9.57 -8.90 -42.34
N SER A 8 9.39 -8.83 -43.66
CA SER A 8 8.11 -9.06 -44.34
C SER A 8 8.05 -10.46 -44.96
N GLY A 9 6.84 -10.95 -45.24
CA GLY A 9 6.60 -12.27 -45.85
C GLY A 9 5.66 -13.15 -45.04
N VAL A 10 5.03 -14.13 -45.69
CA VAL A 10 3.96 -14.95 -45.09
C VAL A 10 4.47 -16.21 -44.39
N SER A 11 5.64 -16.75 -44.74
CA SER A 11 6.22 -17.96 -44.14
C SER A 11 6.99 -17.66 -42.85
N THR A 12 6.94 -18.58 -41.88
CA THR A 12 7.80 -18.54 -40.69
C THR A 12 9.25 -18.83 -41.09
N ASN A 13 10.20 -18.19 -40.42
CA ASN A 13 11.62 -18.47 -40.65
C ASN A 13 12.04 -19.72 -39.86
N THR A 14 12.86 -20.59 -40.45
CA THR A 14 13.25 -21.89 -39.86
C THR A 14 14.73 -21.97 -39.49
N TYR A 15 15.42 -20.83 -39.33
CA TYR A 15 16.82 -20.83 -38.90
C TYR A 15 16.93 -21.22 -37.43
N SER A 16 18.05 -21.83 -37.04
CA SER A 16 18.29 -22.32 -35.68
C SER A 16 19.24 -21.47 -34.84
N GLY A 17 19.91 -20.49 -35.47
CA GLY A 17 20.82 -19.56 -34.77
C GLY A 17 20.07 -18.44 -34.05
N ALA A 18 20.79 -17.71 -33.20
CA ALA A 18 20.27 -16.50 -32.58
C ALA A 18 20.03 -15.38 -33.60
N THR A 19 18.98 -14.59 -33.38
CA THR A 19 18.75 -13.32 -34.07
C THR A 19 19.32 -12.20 -33.22
N THR A 20 20.39 -11.57 -33.70
CA THR A 20 21.02 -10.45 -33.02
C THR A 20 20.71 -9.14 -33.74
N VAL A 21 20.03 -8.23 -33.06
CA VAL A 21 19.87 -6.83 -33.50
C VAL A 21 21.00 -6.02 -32.88
N SER A 22 22.11 -5.88 -33.63
CA SER A 22 23.32 -5.23 -33.12
C SER A 22 23.30 -3.70 -33.16
N ALA A 23 22.48 -3.11 -34.04
CA ALA A 23 22.25 -1.67 -34.17
C ALA A 23 20.99 -1.42 -35.02
N GLY A 24 20.43 -0.21 -34.92
CA GLY A 24 19.25 0.20 -35.70
C GLY A 24 17.98 -0.50 -35.23
N THR A 25 17.00 -0.63 -36.14
CA THR A 25 15.68 -1.20 -35.84
C THR A 25 15.39 -2.43 -36.69
N LEU A 26 15.04 -3.54 -36.07
CA LEU A 26 14.42 -4.69 -36.74
C LEU A 26 12.91 -4.66 -36.46
N THR A 27 12.10 -4.47 -37.50
CA THR A 27 10.63 -4.43 -37.41
C THR A 27 10.00 -5.67 -38.01
N LEU A 28 8.98 -6.25 -37.37
CA LEU A 28 8.19 -7.32 -37.97
C LEU A 28 7.08 -6.76 -38.86
N GLY A 29 6.99 -7.26 -40.09
CA GLY A 29 5.90 -6.96 -41.02
C GLY A 29 4.78 -8.01 -41.04
N ALA A 30 4.91 -9.09 -40.26
CA ALA A 30 3.93 -10.17 -40.07
C ALA A 30 4.24 -10.90 -38.75
N ALA A 31 3.33 -11.77 -38.28
CA ALA A 31 3.55 -12.59 -37.08
C ALA A 31 4.53 -13.75 -37.32
N ASN A 32 5.22 -14.19 -36.27
CA ASN A 32 6.12 -15.36 -36.26
C ASN A 32 7.24 -15.28 -37.33
N LYS A 33 7.95 -14.16 -37.38
CA LYS A 33 9.09 -13.97 -38.30
C LYS A 33 10.41 -14.32 -37.64
N ILE A 34 10.50 -14.28 -36.32
CA ILE A 34 11.65 -14.85 -35.62
C ILE A 34 11.40 -16.35 -35.46
N SER A 35 12.45 -17.15 -35.58
CA SER A 35 12.32 -18.58 -35.34
C SER A 35 12.00 -18.82 -33.86
N ASP A 36 11.02 -19.64 -33.54
CA ASP A 36 10.65 -20.00 -32.16
C ASP A 36 11.82 -20.62 -31.39
N SER A 37 12.81 -21.18 -32.08
CA SER A 37 14.04 -21.74 -31.47
C SER A 37 15.16 -20.70 -31.29
N SER A 38 14.98 -19.47 -31.77
CA SER A 38 16.00 -18.43 -31.75
C SER A 38 15.95 -17.63 -30.45
N THR A 39 17.09 -17.47 -29.80
CA THR A 39 17.29 -16.37 -28.86
C THR A 39 17.32 -15.05 -29.62
N LEU A 40 16.48 -14.09 -29.23
CA LEU A 40 16.50 -12.72 -29.70
C LEU A 40 17.44 -11.90 -28.80
N VAL A 41 18.58 -11.47 -29.35
CA VAL A 41 19.55 -10.61 -28.68
C VAL A 41 19.41 -9.19 -29.20
N VAL A 42 19.09 -8.23 -28.34
CA VAL A 42 19.03 -6.80 -28.71
C VAL A 42 20.17 -6.06 -28.02
N SER A 43 21.07 -5.47 -28.80
CA SER A 43 22.22 -4.74 -28.26
C SER A 43 21.85 -3.32 -27.83
N ASN A 44 22.76 -2.67 -27.11
CA ASN A 44 22.59 -1.29 -26.68
C ASN A 44 22.29 -0.35 -27.87
N ASN A 45 21.29 0.52 -27.72
CA ASN A 45 20.78 1.42 -28.77
C ASN A 45 20.20 0.72 -30.02
N ALA A 46 19.92 -0.58 -29.95
CA ALA A 46 19.17 -1.29 -30.97
C ALA A 46 17.70 -1.45 -30.54
N THR A 47 16.80 -1.55 -31.51
CA THR A 47 15.37 -1.73 -31.28
C THR A 47 14.86 -2.95 -32.03
N PHE A 48 14.10 -3.80 -31.33
CA PHE A 48 13.25 -4.80 -31.95
C PHE A 48 11.79 -4.36 -31.83
N ASN A 49 11.11 -4.14 -32.95
CA ASN A 49 9.74 -3.66 -33.02
C ASN A 49 8.82 -4.75 -33.58
N LEU A 50 7.83 -5.18 -32.81
CA LEU A 50 6.87 -6.20 -33.23
C LEU A 50 5.93 -5.72 -34.34
N GLY A 51 5.83 -4.41 -34.58
CA GLY A 51 4.99 -3.86 -35.65
C GLY A 51 3.50 -4.23 -35.52
N GLY A 52 3.03 -4.53 -34.30
CA GLY A 52 1.66 -5.00 -34.05
C GLY A 52 1.43 -6.49 -34.31
N ASN A 53 2.49 -7.28 -34.52
CA ASN A 53 2.40 -8.71 -34.81
C ASN A 53 2.89 -9.55 -33.64
N ASN A 54 2.13 -10.59 -33.26
CA ASN A 54 2.56 -11.53 -32.23
C ASN A 54 3.81 -12.29 -32.66
N GLU A 55 4.70 -12.55 -31.72
CA GLU A 55 5.97 -13.21 -31.97
C GLU A 55 6.30 -14.20 -30.86
N THR A 56 6.93 -15.32 -31.22
CA THR A 56 7.42 -16.32 -30.28
C THR A 56 8.92 -16.51 -30.49
N VAL A 57 9.69 -16.44 -29.41
CA VAL A 57 11.14 -16.63 -29.45
C VAL A 57 11.58 -17.58 -28.33
N ALA A 58 12.73 -18.25 -28.53
CA ALA A 58 13.25 -19.15 -27.51
C ALA A 58 13.69 -18.40 -26.25
N SER A 59 14.17 -17.17 -26.38
CA SER A 59 14.42 -16.28 -25.25
C SER A 59 14.70 -14.87 -25.74
N ILE A 60 14.56 -13.88 -24.86
CA ILE A 60 15.08 -12.54 -25.07
C ILE A 60 16.30 -12.32 -24.19
N ALA A 61 17.29 -11.61 -24.71
CA ALA A 61 18.47 -11.20 -23.97
C ALA A 61 19.02 -9.88 -24.51
N THR A 62 19.80 -9.20 -23.69
CA THR A 62 20.75 -8.20 -24.19
C THR A 62 22.12 -8.83 -24.42
N SER A 63 22.97 -8.19 -25.24
CA SER A 63 24.34 -8.73 -25.47
C SER A 63 25.18 -8.66 -24.21
N THR A 64 24.97 -7.63 -23.40
CA THR A 64 25.54 -7.49 -22.05
C THR A 64 24.48 -7.02 -21.07
N THR A 65 24.71 -7.19 -19.76
CA THR A 65 23.83 -6.65 -18.71
C THR A 65 23.90 -5.12 -18.61
N SER A 66 24.83 -4.47 -19.33
CA SER A 66 24.98 -3.01 -19.37
C SER A 66 24.28 -2.35 -20.56
N ASP A 67 23.63 -3.13 -21.43
CA ASP A 67 22.91 -2.63 -22.61
C ASP A 67 21.53 -2.04 -22.24
N THR A 68 21.49 -1.07 -21.34
CA THR A 68 20.24 -0.52 -20.79
C THR A 68 19.43 0.32 -21.79
N ALA A 69 20.03 0.71 -22.93
CA ALA A 69 19.34 1.41 -24.02
C ALA A 69 18.91 0.47 -25.16
N ALA A 70 19.00 -0.86 -24.98
CA ALA A 70 18.31 -1.81 -25.85
C ALA A 70 16.78 -1.64 -25.70
N SER A 71 16.01 -1.82 -26.78
CA SER A 71 14.57 -1.63 -26.77
C SER A 71 13.82 -2.77 -27.46
N ILE A 72 12.73 -3.22 -26.84
CA ILE A 72 11.69 -4.02 -27.48
C ILE A 72 10.39 -3.20 -27.46
N THR A 73 9.81 -2.97 -28.64
CA THR A 73 8.52 -2.28 -28.79
C THR A 73 7.44 -3.28 -29.19
N LEU A 74 6.50 -3.55 -28.28
CA LEU A 74 5.41 -4.50 -28.49
C LEU A 74 4.31 -3.96 -29.41
N GLY A 75 4.09 -2.64 -29.44
CA GLY A 75 2.84 -2.10 -29.99
C GLY A 75 1.66 -2.67 -29.19
N SER A 76 0.64 -3.20 -29.86
CA SER A 76 -0.47 -3.94 -29.24
C SER A 76 -0.27 -5.46 -29.24
N ALA A 77 0.90 -5.96 -29.66
CA ALA A 77 1.14 -7.38 -29.87
C ALA A 77 1.57 -8.12 -28.60
N THR A 78 1.51 -9.44 -28.65
CA THR A 78 2.04 -10.31 -27.60
C THR A 78 3.43 -10.83 -28.00
N LEU A 79 4.41 -10.66 -27.11
CA LEU A 79 5.70 -11.33 -27.21
C LEU A 79 5.73 -12.54 -26.27
N THR A 80 5.85 -13.73 -26.84
CA THR A 80 6.10 -14.97 -26.09
C THR A 80 7.59 -15.27 -26.11
N SER A 81 8.19 -15.41 -24.94
CA SER A 81 9.63 -15.65 -24.80
C SER A 81 9.91 -16.65 -23.70
N GLY A 82 10.70 -17.66 -24.01
CA GLY A 82 11.46 -18.39 -22.99
C GLY A 82 11.76 -19.85 -23.32
N GLY A 83 12.90 -20.29 -22.83
CA GLY A 83 13.53 -21.56 -23.15
C GLY A 83 14.10 -22.19 -21.88
N ALA A 84 15.01 -23.16 -22.01
CA ALA A 84 15.57 -23.84 -20.86
C ALA A 84 16.71 -23.07 -20.15
N THR A 85 17.30 -22.09 -20.83
CA THR A 85 18.43 -21.30 -20.32
C THR A 85 17.98 -20.02 -19.66
N ASP A 86 18.67 -19.63 -18.59
CA ASP A 86 18.47 -18.33 -17.96
C ASP A 86 18.97 -17.20 -18.86
N THR A 87 18.20 -16.13 -18.98
CA THR A 87 18.58 -14.93 -19.75
C THR A 87 18.25 -13.66 -18.98
N THR A 88 18.97 -12.58 -19.31
CA THR A 88 18.71 -11.23 -18.80
C THR A 88 18.44 -10.31 -19.97
N PHE A 89 17.35 -9.56 -19.88
CA PHE A 89 17.08 -8.42 -20.76
C PHE A 89 17.23 -7.13 -19.96
N ALA A 90 18.33 -6.40 -20.19
CA ALA A 90 18.63 -5.15 -19.49
C ALA A 90 17.96 -3.91 -20.10
N GLY A 91 17.40 -4.04 -21.30
CA GLY A 91 16.73 -2.97 -22.02
C GLY A 91 15.30 -2.72 -21.56
N VAL A 92 14.62 -1.81 -22.28
CA VAL A 92 13.24 -1.41 -22.03
C VAL A 92 12.29 -2.15 -22.97
N VAL A 93 11.25 -2.77 -22.41
CA VAL A 93 10.07 -3.27 -23.13
C VAL A 93 8.96 -2.22 -23.01
N SER A 94 8.31 -1.89 -24.13
CA SER A 94 7.32 -0.79 -24.22
C SER A 94 6.11 -1.15 -25.09
N GLY A 95 5.00 -0.44 -24.94
CA GLY A 95 3.77 -0.60 -25.74
C GLY A 95 2.57 -1.10 -24.94
N THR A 96 1.39 -1.20 -25.56
CA THR A 96 0.16 -1.69 -24.89
C THR A 96 0.01 -3.22 -24.92
N GLY A 97 0.93 -3.88 -25.61
CA GLY A 97 0.97 -5.32 -25.82
C GLY A 97 1.37 -6.11 -24.57
N ALA A 98 1.17 -7.42 -24.64
CA ALA A 98 1.37 -8.35 -23.54
C ALA A 98 2.72 -9.08 -23.61
N MET A 99 3.19 -9.54 -22.46
CA MET A 99 4.38 -10.37 -22.32
C MET A 99 3.98 -11.76 -21.82
N VAL A 100 4.49 -12.82 -22.47
CA VAL A 100 4.31 -14.20 -22.02
C VAL A 100 5.68 -14.85 -21.80
N LYS A 101 5.97 -15.20 -20.55
CA LYS A 101 7.14 -15.99 -20.18
C LYS A 101 6.80 -17.48 -20.24
N THR A 102 7.50 -18.22 -21.09
CA THR A 102 7.41 -19.69 -21.20
C THR A 102 8.78 -20.35 -20.98
N GLY A 103 8.89 -21.67 -21.12
CA GLY A 103 10.14 -22.41 -20.91
C GLY A 103 10.60 -22.46 -19.45
N THR A 104 11.46 -23.42 -19.12
CA THR A 104 11.85 -23.73 -17.73
C THR A 104 12.89 -22.79 -17.14
N GLY A 105 13.63 -22.04 -17.98
CA GLY A 105 14.66 -21.11 -17.53
C GLY A 105 14.09 -19.85 -16.86
N THR A 106 14.98 -19.03 -16.32
CA THR A 106 14.69 -17.74 -15.71
C THR A 106 14.85 -16.62 -16.73
N LEU A 107 13.82 -15.81 -16.94
CA LEU A 107 13.97 -14.52 -17.63
C LEU A 107 14.11 -13.43 -16.57
N THR A 108 15.22 -12.70 -16.58
CA THR A 108 15.41 -11.52 -15.72
C THR A 108 15.14 -10.25 -16.51
N LEU A 109 14.14 -9.47 -16.09
CA LEU A 109 13.89 -8.12 -16.62
C LEU A 109 14.58 -7.08 -15.73
N SER A 110 15.61 -6.42 -16.25
CA SER A 110 16.43 -5.48 -15.49
C SER A 110 16.25 -4.01 -15.88
N GLY A 111 15.58 -3.72 -17.00
CA GLY A 111 15.25 -2.35 -17.41
C GLY A 111 13.93 -1.85 -16.81
N ALA A 112 13.74 -0.53 -16.84
CA ALA A 112 12.48 0.13 -16.47
C ALA A 112 11.48 -0.02 -17.63
N ASN A 113 10.55 -0.96 -17.50
CA ASN A 113 9.64 -1.34 -18.56
C ASN A 113 8.38 -0.47 -18.53
N THR A 114 7.90 -0.08 -19.72
CA THR A 114 6.75 0.82 -19.87
C THR A 114 5.58 0.16 -20.61
N TYR A 115 5.63 -1.15 -20.81
CA TYR A 115 4.51 -1.85 -21.43
C TYR A 115 3.33 -1.97 -20.46
N SER A 116 2.11 -1.72 -20.93
CA SER A 116 0.90 -1.71 -20.08
C SER A 116 0.01 -2.94 -20.23
N GLY A 117 0.28 -3.81 -21.21
CA GLY A 117 -0.44 -5.07 -21.34
C GLY A 117 -0.11 -6.05 -20.23
N SER A 118 -0.84 -7.17 -20.18
CA SER A 118 -0.67 -8.18 -19.15
C SER A 118 0.69 -8.90 -19.23
N THR A 119 1.13 -9.39 -18.08
CA THR A 119 2.30 -10.27 -17.95
C THR A 119 1.82 -11.65 -17.55
N THR A 120 2.09 -12.67 -18.37
CA THR A 120 1.74 -14.06 -18.05
C THR A 120 3.00 -14.89 -17.90
N ILE A 121 3.18 -15.52 -16.74
CA ILE A 121 4.26 -16.47 -16.47
C ILE A 121 3.67 -17.87 -16.56
N SER A 122 3.85 -18.50 -17.72
CA SER A 122 3.27 -19.82 -18.01
C SER A 122 4.15 -20.96 -17.48
N VAL A 123 5.47 -20.81 -17.54
CA VAL A 123 6.46 -21.82 -17.11
C VAL A 123 7.74 -21.12 -16.63
N GLY A 124 8.43 -21.75 -15.68
CA GLY A 124 9.72 -21.30 -15.17
C GLY A 124 9.61 -20.01 -14.36
N THR A 125 10.67 -19.20 -14.38
CA THR A 125 10.77 -18.01 -13.52
C THR A 125 10.81 -16.72 -14.33
N LEU A 126 10.00 -15.74 -13.95
CA LEU A 126 10.25 -14.33 -14.28
C LEU A 126 10.88 -13.68 -13.06
N ALA A 127 12.13 -13.25 -13.18
CA ALA A 127 12.87 -12.57 -12.13
C ALA A 127 13.02 -11.08 -12.44
N LEU A 128 13.13 -10.27 -11.39
CA LEU A 128 13.27 -8.84 -11.52
C LEU A 128 14.71 -8.39 -11.21
N GLY A 129 15.25 -7.48 -12.02
CA GLY A 129 16.56 -6.87 -11.86
C GLY A 129 16.53 -5.53 -11.12
N THR A 130 17.55 -4.69 -11.35
CA THR A 130 17.89 -3.53 -10.51
C THR A 130 17.12 -2.24 -10.80
N ALA A 131 16.49 -2.08 -11.97
CA ALA A 131 15.70 -0.89 -12.26
C ALA A 131 14.42 -0.81 -11.40
N ALA A 132 13.85 0.38 -11.28
CA ALA A 132 12.46 0.54 -10.85
C ALA A 132 11.50 0.15 -12.00
N GLU A 133 10.25 -0.19 -11.67
CA GLU A 133 9.18 -0.44 -12.64
C GLU A 133 9.54 -1.51 -13.70
N ARG A 134 9.95 -2.71 -13.26
CA ARG A 134 10.33 -3.77 -14.21
C ARG A 134 9.12 -4.47 -14.78
N ILE A 135 7.99 -4.35 -14.11
CA ILE A 135 6.66 -4.60 -14.64
C ILE A 135 5.90 -3.29 -14.48
N SER A 136 5.11 -2.87 -15.46
CA SER A 136 4.31 -1.65 -15.31
C SER A 136 3.31 -1.81 -14.16
N ASN A 137 3.12 -0.73 -13.40
CA ASN A 137 2.12 -0.63 -12.33
C ASN A 137 0.69 -0.92 -12.82
N SER A 138 0.43 -0.80 -14.12
CA SER A 138 -0.87 -1.10 -14.76
C SER A 138 -1.01 -2.54 -15.25
N SER A 139 0.07 -3.33 -15.27
CA SER A 139 0.07 -4.69 -15.79
C SER A 139 -0.56 -5.65 -14.78
N ALA A 140 -1.52 -6.45 -15.23
CA ALA A 140 -1.98 -7.62 -14.49
C ALA A 140 -0.99 -8.78 -14.68
N VAL A 141 -0.57 -9.41 -13.57
CA VAL A 141 0.36 -10.55 -13.59
C VAL A 141 -0.40 -11.85 -13.33
N THR A 142 -0.31 -12.79 -14.26
CA THR A 142 -0.88 -14.13 -14.11
C THR A 142 0.25 -15.14 -13.98
N ILE A 143 0.27 -15.91 -12.90
CA ILE A 143 1.31 -16.90 -12.60
C ILE A 143 0.67 -18.30 -12.64
N ALA A 144 0.99 -19.06 -13.69
CA ALA A 144 0.49 -20.42 -13.85
C ALA A 144 1.04 -21.36 -12.77
N ASP A 145 0.36 -22.48 -12.54
CA ASP A 145 0.84 -23.52 -11.63
C ASP A 145 2.24 -23.99 -12.01
N GLY A 146 3.11 -24.15 -11.01
CA GLY A 146 4.54 -24.48 -11.20
C GLY A 146 5.42 -23.36 -11.76
N ALA A 147 4.89 -22.18 -12.09
CA ALA A 147 5.67 -21.01 -12.48
C ALA A 147 5.99 -20.11 -11.27
N THR A 148 7.00 -19.25 -11.40
CA THR A 148 7.47 -18.38 -10.31
C THR A 148 7.62 -16.93 -10.76
N PHE A 149 7.07 -16.01 -9.98
CA PHE A 149 7.39 -14.58 -10.03
C PHE A 149 8.36 -14.22 -8.90
N ASN A 150 9.59 -13.87 -9.24
CA ASN A 150 10.64 -13.59 -8.27
C ASN A 150 11.01 -12.11 -8.26
N LEU A 151 10.66 -11.40 -7.19
CA LEU A 151 11.00 -9.98 -6.99
C LEU A 151 12.49 -9.76 -6.71
N ALA A 152 13.24 -10.83 -6.44
CA ALA A 152 14.64 -10.84 -6.07
C ALA A 152 14.93 -10.03 -4.79
N SER A 153 15.27 -8.75 -4.91
CA SER A 153 15.65 -7.90 -3.77
C SER A 153 15.07 -6.49 -3.90
N PHE A 154 13.86 -6.39 -4.47
CA PHE A 154 13.30 -5.12 -4.90
C PHE A 154 11.80 -5.03 -4.66
N ASN A 155 11.33 -3.81 -4.39
CA ASN A 155 9.91 -3.49 -4.40
C ASN A 155 9.34 -3.54 -5.82
N GLU A 156 8.09 -3.96 -5.97
CA GLU A 156 7.38 -3.90 -7.26
C GLU A 156 5.93 -3.48 -7.07
N THR A 157 5.38 -2.77 -8.06
CA THR A 157 3.95 -2.46 -8.13
C THR A 157 3.37 -3.04 -9.41
N VAL A 158 2.24 -3.72 -9.30
CA VAL A 158 1.49 -4.28 -10.42
C VAL A 158 0.01 -3.99 -10.23
N ALA A 159 -0.81 -4.12 -11.27
CA ALA A 159 -2.24 -3.87 -11.14
C ALA A 159 -2.90 -4.97 -10.31
N SER A 160 -2.61 -6.23 -10.60
CA SER A 160 -3.17 -7.37 -9.86
C SER A 160 -2.32 -8.63 -10.06
N ILE A 161 -2.56 -9.62 -9.20
CA ILE A 161 -1.99 -10.96 -9.33
C ILE A 161 -3.10 -12.00 -9.42
N SER A 162 -2.88 -13.07 -10.20
CA SER A 162 -3.79 -14.22 -10.26
C SER A 162 -3.05 -15.50 -10.61
N GLY A 163 -3.72 -16.64 -10.41
CA GLY A 163 -3.19 -17.97 -10.73
C GLY A 163 -2.70 -18.74 -9.52
N ALA A 164 -1.95 -19.81 -9.78
CA ALA A 164 -1.62 -20.86 -8.80
C ALA A 164 -0.11 -21.07 -8.58
N GLY A 165 0.76 -20.36 -9.30
CA GLY A 165 2.21 -20.47 -9.13
C GLY A 165 2.74 -19.81 -7.86
N SER A 166 4.05 -19.63 -7.76
CA SER A 166 4.68 -19.01 -6.59
C SER A 166 5.08 -17.56 -6.81
N ILE A 167 5.05 -16.78 -5.74
CA ILE A 167 5.69 -15.47 -5.66
C ILE A 167 6.78 -15.52 -4.60
N THR A 168 7.99 -15.12 -4.96
CA THR A 168 9.11 -14.94 -4.03
C THR A 168 9.37 -13.44 -3.88
N LEU A 169 9.03 -12.87 -2.73
CA LEU A 169 9.18 -11.45 -2.43
C LEU A 169 10.65 -11.06 -2.22
N SER A 170 11.47 -11.97 -1.71
CA SER A 170 12.88 -11.70 -1.45
C SER A 170 13.78 -12.92 -1.59
N THR A 171 15.07 -12.66 -1.77
CA THR A 171 16.14 -13.66 -1.77
C THR A 171 17.10 -13.42 -0.59
N THR A 172 17.90 -14.43 -0.26
CA THR A 172 18.81 -14.41 0.90
C THR A 172 19.68 -13.15 0.91
N GLY A 173 19.67 -12.43 2.04
CA GLY A 173 20.47 -11.21 2.22
C GLY A 173 19.78 -9.91 1.79
N SER A 174 18.52 -9.97 1.36
CA SER A 174 17.69 -8.78 1.07
C SER A 174 16.97 -8.27 2.32
N THR A 175 16.81 -6.95 2.45
CA THR A 175 16.00 -6.32 3.50
C THR A 175 14.71 -5.76 2.89
N ASN A 176 13.56 -6.27 3.37
CA ASN A 176 12.20 -5.72 3.25
C ASN A 176 11.75 -5.27 1.85
N ASN A 177 11.38 -6.21 1.00
CA ASN A 177 10.74 -5.93 -0.29
C ASN A 177 9.23 -5.91 -0.15
N THR A 178 8.57 -5.07 -0.93
CA THR A 178 7.12 -4.91 -0.94
C THR A 178 6.56 -5.18 -2.33
N LEU A 179 5.59 -6.08 -2.43
CA LEU A 179 4.73 -6.19 -3.61
C LEU A 179 3.46 -5.39 -3.37
N THR A 180 3.24 -4.37 -4.19
CA THR A 180 2.04 -3.52 -4.16
C THR A 180 1.08 -3.91 -5.29
N LEU A 181 -0.17 -4.11 -4.96
CA LEU A 181 -1.26 -4.46 -5.88
C LEU A 181 -2.19 -3.26 -5.99
N ALA A 182 -2.09 -2.50 -7.08
CA ALA A 182 -2.64 -1.15 -7.19
C ALA A 182 -3.96 -1.04 -7.97
N GLY A 183 -4.37 -2.08 -8.69
CA GLY A 183 -5.51 -2.06 -9.58
C GLY A 183 -6.84 -2.39 -8.90
N ASP A 184 -7.93 -2.14 -9.65
CA ASP A 184 -9.31 -2.28 -9.19
C ASP A 184 -9.94 -3.65 -9.51
N ALA A 185 -9.15 -4.56 -10.08
CA ALA A 185 -9.65 -5.87 -10.48
C ALA A 185 -9.96 -6.77 -9.27
N THR A 186 -11.01 -7.57 -9.39
CA THR A 186 -11.25 -8.68 -8.47
C THR A 186 -10.53 -9.93 -8.97
N THR A 187 -9.62 -10.46 -8.16
CA THR A 187 -8.73 -11.56 -8.55
C THR A 187 -8.58 -12.59 -7.43
N THR A 188 -8.21 -13.81 -7.80
CA THR A 188 -7.84 -14.87 -6.87
C THR A 188 -6.43 -15.35 -7.19
N PHE A 189 -5.59 -15.38 -6.15
CA PHE A 189 -4.28 -16.01 -6.19
C PHE A 189 -4.29 -17.20 -5.23
N SER A 190 -4.27 -18.41 -5.79
CA SER A 190 -4.26 -19.67 -5.04
C SER A 190 -2.85 -20.19 -4.76
N GLY A 191 -1.85 -19.52 -5.34
CA GLY A 191 -0.44 -19.80 -5.16
C GLY A 191 0.12 -19.39 -3.79
N VAL A 192 1.40 -19.68 -3.58
CA VAL A 192 2.12 -19.33 -2.35
C VAL A 192 2.99 -18.09 -2.57
N ILE A 193 2.82 -17.10 -1.69
CA ILE A 193 3.70 -15.94 -1.54
C ILE A 193 4.67 -16.25 -0.39
N SER A 194 5.96 -16.12 -0.65
CA SER A 194 7.03 -16.45 0.29
C SER A 194 8.17 -15.43 0.22
N ASP A 195 9.06 -15.47 1.19
CA ASP A 195 10.33 -14.75 1.21
C ASP A 195 11.45 -15.66 1.72
N SER A 196 12.69 -15.17 1.70
CA SER A 196 13.81 -15.88 2.30
C SER A 196 13.79 -15.74 3.83
N ALA A 197 14.24 -16.77 4.56
CA ALA A 197 14.19 -16.89 6.03
C ALA A 197 14.94 -15.80 6.85
N SER A 198 15.49 -14.77 6.21
CA SER A 198 16.16 -13.63 6.87
C SER A 198 15.69 -12.29 6.32
N ALA A 199 14.60 -12.29 5.56
CA ALA A 199 13.99 -11.11 4.99
C ALA A 199 12.56 -10.97 5.52
N SER A 200 11.98 -9.78 5.39
CA SER A 200 10.58 -9.55 5.76
C SER A 200 9.84 -8.94 4.57
N GLY A 201 9.52 -9.78 3.60
CA GLY A 201 8.73 -9.44 2.43
C GLY A 201 7.31 -9.02 2.84
N SER A 202 6.81 -7.92 2.28
CA SER A 202 5.52 -7.35 2.65
C SER A 202 4.57 -7.26 1.45
N ILE A 203 3.26 -7.29 1.72
CA ILE A 203 2.21 -7.12 0.72
C ILE A 203 1.42 -5.84 1.01
N VAL A 204 1.15 -5.06 -0.03
CA VAL A 204 0.25 -3.89 0.04
C VAL A 204 -0.88 -4.06 -0.98
N LYS A 205 -2.12 -4.17 -0.50
CA LYS A 205 -3.33 -4.16 -1.31
C LYS A 205 -3.89 -2.73 -1.38
N ARG A 206 -3.92 -2.18 -2.59
CA ARG A 206 -4.55 -0.91 -2.97
C ARG A 206 -5.63 -1.17 -4.03
N GLY A 207 -6.24 -0.11 -4.54
CA GLY A 207 -7.33 -0.20 -5.50
C GLY A 207 -8.63 -0.70 -4.85
N SER A 208 -9.75 -0.41 -5.49
CA SER A 208 -11.11 -0.71 -4.99
C SER A 208 -11.50 -2.19 -5.10
N GLY A 209 -10.79 -2.97 -5.91
CA GLY A 209 -11.07 -4.38 -6.17
C GLY A 209 -10.84 -5.32 -4.98
N THR A 210 -11.19 -6.59 -5.15
CA THR A 210 -10.95 -7.65 -4.15
C THR A 210 -9.78 -8.55 -4.58
N LEU A 211 -8.77 -8.71 -3.72
CA LEU A 211 -7.79 -9.78 -3.85
C LEU A 211 -8.16 -10.92 -2.92
N THR A 212 -8.41 -12.10 -3.44
CA THR A 212 -8.57 -13.32 -2.63
C THR A 212 -7.28 -14.12 -2.62
N LEU A 213 -6.63 -14.25 -1.46
CA LEU A 213 -5.51 -15.16 -1.27
C LEU A 213 -6.05 -16.51 -0.80
N SER A 214 -5.74 -17.60 -1.51
CA SER A 214 -6.20 -18.96 -1.14
C SER A 214 -5.05 -19.96 -0.92
N GLY A 215 -3.80 -19.54 -1.14
CA GLY A 215 -2.63 -20.34 -0.81
C GLY A 215 -2.16 -20.14 0.64
N ALA A 216 -1.33 -21.06 1.12
CA ALA A 216 -0.67 -20.98 2.42
C ALA A 216 0.57 -20.07 2.30
N ASN A 217 0.40 -18.76 2.47
CA ASN A 217 1.52 -17.82 2.34
C ASN A 217 2.45 -17.89 3.55
N THR A 218 3.73 -17.60 3.34
CA THR A 218 4.80 -17.79 4.34
C THR A 218 5.78 -16.61 4.42
N TYR A 219 5.41 -15.43 3.92
CA TYR A 219 6.26 -14.25 4.04
C TYR A 219 6.29 -13.72 5.48
N ASP A 220 7.40 -13.14 5.92
CA ASP A 220 7.60 -12.71 7.30
C ASP A 220 7.22 -11.24 7.55
N GLY A 221 7.06 -10.43 6.49
CA GLY A 221 6.71 -9.01 6.58
C GLY A 221 5.22 -8.73 6.77
N SER A 222 4.86 -7.44 6.68
CA SER A 222 3.51 -6.97 6.97
C SER A 222 2.55 -7.15 5.79
N THR A 223 1.25 -7.17 6.11
CA THR A 223 0.16 -7.17 5.14
C THR A 223 -0.64 -5.89 5.34
N THR A 224 -0.60 -4.98 4.37
CA THR A 224 -1.33 -3.71 4.44
C THR A 224 -2.50 -3.71 3.47
N VAL A 225 -3.70 -3.44 3.96
CA VAL A 225 -4.91 -3.22 3.16
C VAL A 225 -5.18 -1.72 3.15
N SER A 226 -4.68 -1.02 2.13
CA SER A 226 -4.83 0.42 1.97
C SER A 226 -6.15 0.82 1.31
N ALA A 227 -6.74 -0.06 0.48
CA ALA A 227 -8.03 0.15 -0.16
C ALA A 227 -8.64 -1.17 -0.67
N GLY A 228 -9.96 -1.15 -0.90
CA GLY A 228 -10.71 -2.31 -1.38
C GLY A 228 -10.69 -3.46 -0.37
N THR A 229 -10.72 -4.69 -0.87
CA THR A 229 -10.79 -5.89 -0.02
C THR A 229 -9.60 -6.81 -0.21
N LEU A 230 -9.00 -7.25 0.89
CA LEU A 230 -8.18 -8.45 0.96
C LEU A 230 -9.01 -9.56 1.59
N ALA A 231 -9.29 -10.61 0.82
CA ALA A 231 -10.09 -11.75 1.25
C ALA A 231 -9.22 -12.99 1.50
N VAL A 232 -9.53 -13.73 2.56
CA VAL A 232 -8.96 -15.05 2.87
C VAL A 232 -9.85 -16.11 2.25
N GLY A 233 -9.29 -16.90 1.33
CA GLY A 233 -9.99 -18.00 0.65
C GLY A 233 -9.66 -19.39 1.18
N ARG A 234 -8.77 -19.51 2.18
CA ARG A 234 -8.32 -20.79 2.75
C ARG A 234 -8.81 -20.96 4.19
N SER A 235 -9.34 -22.14 4.52
CA SER A 235 -9.90 -22.45 5.84
C SER A 235 -8.90 -22.48 7.00
N GLY A 236 -7.61 -22.59 6.71
CA GLY A 236 -6.51 -22.60 7.68
C GLY A 236 -5.61 -21.38 7.56
N GLY A 237 -6.18 -20.23 7.21
CA GLY A 237 -5.48 -18.98 7.00
C GLY A 237 -4.79 -18.89 5.64
N SER A 238 -4.75 -17.68 5.10
CA SER A 238 -3.95 -17.29 3.95
C SER A 238 -2.90 -16.27 4.32
N VAL A 239 -3.09 -15.47 5.37
CA VAL A 239 -2.09 -14.52 5.84
C VAL A 239 -1.14 -15.23 6.81
N PRO A 240 0.19 -14.99 6.78
CA PRO A 240 1.10 -15.63 7.71
C PRO A 240 0.84 -15.23 9.17
N ASP A 241 0.89 -16.20 10.09
CA ASP A 241 0.60 -16.04 11.54
C ASP A 241 1.44 -14.97 12.25
N ARG A 242 2.61 -14.60 11.69
CA ARG A 242 3.48 -13.54 12.23
C ARG A 242 3.23 -12.17 11.61
N SER A 243 2.51 -12.11 10.49
CA SER A 243 2.30 -10.90 9.72
C SER A 243 1.45 -9.90 10.50
N ALA A 244 1.94 -8.67 10.64
CA ALA A 244 1.11 -7.56 11.10
C ALA A 244 0.14 -7.15 9.98
N VAL A 245 -1.16 -7.22 10.24
CA VAL A 245 -2.21 -6.76 9.33
C VAL A 245 -2.65 -5.35 9.68
N SER A 246 -2.43 -4.40 8.77
CA SER A 246 -2.89 -3.02 8.91
C SER A 246 -4.01 -2.75 7.90
N VAL A 247 -5.17 -2.26 8.37
CA VAL A 247 -6.33 -1.95 7.53
C VAL A 247 -6.61 -0.45 7.61
N ALA A 248 -6.57 0.23 6.47
CA ALA A 248 -6.86 1.66 6.38
C ALA A 248 -8.38 1.93 6.39
N GLY A 249 -8.76 3.17 6.69
CA GLY A 249 -10.15 3.62 6.55
C GLY A 249 -10.69 3.33 5.14
N GLY A 250 -11.92 2.83 5.07
CA GLY A 250 -12.59 2.41 3.84
C GLY A 250 -12.13 1.07 3.26
N ALA A 251 -11.09 0.46 3.82
CA ALA A 251 -10.59 -0.85 3.39
C ALA A 251 -11.18 -1.99 4.21
N THR A 252 -11.16 -3.20 3.65
CA THR A 252 -11.71 -4.41 4.27
C THR A 252 -10.70 -5.55 4.27
N PHE A 253 -10.49 -6.15 5.44
CA PHE A 253 -9.90 -7.48 5.57
C PHE A 253 -11.01 -8.49 5.84
N ASP A 254 -11.33 -9.32 4.85
CA ASP A 254 -12.45 -10.26 4.90
C ASP A 254 -11.94 -11.69 5.06
N ILE A 255 -12.18 -12.31 6.22
CA ILE A 255 -11.83 -13.72 6.41
C ILE A 255 -12.92 -14.67 5.93
N GLY A 256 -14.08 -14.17 5.48
CA GLY A 256 -15.06 -14.89 4.67
C GLY A 256 -15.68 -16.13 5.33
N GLY A 257 -15.62 -16.25 6.66
CA GLY A 257 -16.04 -17.45 7.38
C GLY A 257 -14.93 -18.47 7.66
N ASN A 258 -13.69 -18.20 7.22
CA ASN A 258 -12.52 -19.02 7.47
C ASN A 258 -11.88 -18.71 8.83
N ASN A 259 -10.96 -19.59 9.27
CA ASN A 259 -10.09 -19.28 10.38
C ASN A 259 -8.82 -18.63 9.86
N GLU A 260 -8.36 -17.58 10.53
CA GLU A 260 -7.18 -16.82 10.16
C GLU A 260 -6.40 -16.43 11.41
N GLU A 261 -5.08 -16.63 11.40
CA GLU A 261 -4.18 -16.23 12.48
C GLU A 261 -3.21 -15.19 11.94
N VAL A 262 -3.03 -14.10 12.68
CA VAL A 262 -2.14 -13.00 12.29
C VAL A 262 -1.32 -12.52 13.47
N GLY A 263 -0.17 -11.91 13.16
CA GLY A 263 0.76 -11.42 14.16
C GLY A 263 0.13 -10.34 15.01
N SER A 264 -0.58 -9.41 14.38
CA SER A 264 -1.34 -8.35 15.04
C SER A 264 -2.32 -7.72 14.05
N ILE A 265 -3.36 -7.04 14.54
CA ILE A 265 -4.24 -6.20 13.72
C ILE A 265 -4.12 -4.75 14.13
N SER A 266 -4.12 -3.83 13.16
CA SER A 266 -4.21 -2.40 13.42
C SER A 266 -5.04 -1.69 12.35
N GLY A 267 -5.57 -0.53 12.71
CA GLY A 267 -6.31 0.32 11.80
C GLY A 267 -6.77 1.58 12.52
N PRO A 268 -6.60 2.78 11.94
CA PRO A 268 -7.07 3.99 12.58
C PRO A 268 -8.60 3.97 12.66
N LYS A 269 -9.19 4.53 13.71
CA LYS A 269 -10.62 4.87 13.69
C LYS A 269 -10.89 5.81 12.52
N GLY A 270 -12.02 5.63 11.83
CA GLY A 270 -12.45 6.50 10.74
C GLY A 270 -12.38 7.96 11.17
N GLY A 271 -11.39 8.65 10.61
CA GLY A 271 -10.98 10.01 10.90
C GLY A 271 -10.17 10.51 9.72
N ILE A 272 -10.02 11.83 9.62
CA ILE A 272 -9.45 12.51 8.46
C ILE A 272 -8.18 11.82 7.94
N CYS A 273 -8.19 11.57 6.64
CA CYS A 273 -7.11 11.04 5.83
C CYS A 273 -5.70 11.47 6.27
N SER A 274 -4.85 10.51 6.62
CA SER A 274 -3.40 10.71 6.63
C SER A 274 -2.70 9.47 6.06
N SER A 275 -2.54 9.44 4.74
CA SER A 275 -1.65 8.48 4.08
C SER A 275 -0.33 9.17 3.75
N GLY A 276 0.70 8.91 4.56
CA GLY A 276 2.07 9.38 4.35
C GLY A 276 2.28 10.84 4.79
N THR A 277 3.32 11.10 5.56
CA THR A 277 3.77 12.47 5.85
C THR A 277 4.20 13.11 4.52
N PRO A 278 3.46 14.07 3.93
CA PRO A 278 3.97 14.79 2.78
C PRO A 278 5.13 15.63 3.31
N SER A 279 6.34 15.37 2.84
CA SER A 279 7.52 16.17 3.21
C SER A 279 7.49 17.57 2.59
N THR A 280 6.45 17.89 1.80
CA THR A 280 6.29 19.14 1.05
C THR A 280 4.83 19.63 1.02
N ILE A 281 4.63 20.96 1.01
CA ILE A 281 3.33 21.65 0.88
C ILE A 281 3.35 22.44 -0.45
N ASP A 282 2.82 21.87 -1.53
CA ASP A 282 3.69 21.29 -2.57
C ASP A 282 2.99 20.27 -3.47
N VAL A 283 1.67 20.14 -3.40
CA VAL A 283 0.98 18.95 -3.88
C VAL A 283 -0.21 19.33 -4.75
N ASN A 284 -0.24 18.73 -5.93
CA ASN A 284 -1.38 18.72 -6.83
C ASN A 284 -1.78 17.26 -6.99
N TRP A 285 -2.94 16.89 -6.46
CA TRP A 285 -3.47 15.54 -6.54
C TRP A 285 -4.33 15.30 -7.78
N GLY A 286 -4.52 16.31 -8.65
CA GLY A 286 -5.42 16.23 -9.80
C GLY A 286 -6.86 15.97 -9.36
N SER A 287 -7.66 15.28 -10.19
CA SER A 287 -9.05 14.88 -9.86
C SER A 287 -9.13 13.75 -8.81
N GLY A 288 -8.24 13.76 -7.82
CA GLY A 288 -8.09 12.71 -6.81
C GLY A 288 -7.54 13.27 -5.50
N GLY A 289 -7.50 12.43 -4.47
CA GLY A 289 -6.94 12.75 -3.16
C GLY A 289 -5.72 11.90 -2.80
N PRO A 290 -5.13 12.10 -1.62
CA PRO A 290 -4.13 11.18 -1.06
C PRO A 290 -4.61 9.72 -1.10
N VAL A 291 -3.67 8.77 -1.22
CA VAL A 291 -3.99 7.34 -1.35
C VAL A 291 -4.80 6.85 -0.14
N GLY A 292 -6.07 6.47 -0.34
CA GLY A 292 -6.96 6.05 0.74
C GLY A 292 -7.97 7.12 1.17
N CYS A 293 -7.98 8.27 0.51
CA CYS A 293 -9.09 9.23 0.59
C CYS A 293 -10.16 8.94 -0.45
N ASN A 294 -11.39 9.37 -0.16
CA ASN A 294 -12.32 9.63 -1.25
C ASN A 294 -11.70 10.73 -2.15
N THR A 295 -11.98 10.69 -3.45
CA THR A 295 -11.31 11.57 -4.43
C THR A 295 -11.81 13.01 -4.43
N GLU A 296 -12.87 13.32 -3.69
CA GLU A 296 -13.66 14.55 -3.88
C GLU A 296 -14.09 15.24 -2.56
N ASP A 297 -13.71 14.75 -1.38
CA ASP A 297 -13.93 15.42 -0.09
C ASP A 297 -12.97 14.91 1.00
N PHE A 298 -11.81 15.56 1.14
CA PHE A 298 -10.78 15.16 2.11
C PHE A 298 -10.12 16.34 2.80
N MET A 299 -9.65 16.13 4.02
CA MET A 299 -8.83 17.10 4.73
C MET A 299 -7.39 16.59 4.89
N THR A 300 -6.42 17.50 4.91
CA THR A 300 -5.00 17.24 5.16
C THR A 300 -4.46 18.21 6.19
N TYR A 301 -3.54 17.75 7.03
CA TYR A 301 -3.02 18.47 8.19
C TYR A 301 -1.49 18.39 8.27
N TRP A 302 -0.82 19.52 8.52
CA TRP A 302 0.63 19.61 8.72
C TRP A 302 0.98 20.45 9.95
N THR A 303 1.99 20.02 10.71
CA THR A 303 2.63 20.85 11.75
C THR A 303 4.15 20.79 11.67
N GLY A 304 4.81 21.78 12.28
CA GLY A 304 6.26 21.81 12.33
C GLY A 304 6.80 23.09 12.94
N TYR A 305 8.07 23.38 12.66
CA TYR A 305 8.79 24.59 13.01
C TYR A 305 9.49 25.17 11.79
N ILE A 306 9.38 26.48 11.59
CA ILE A 306 10.12 27.25 10.59
C ILE A 306 11.17 28.09 11.30
N GLN A 307 12.41 28.05 10.84
CA GLN A 307 13.43 29.02 11.23
C GLN A 307 13.19 30.31 10.45
N ALA A 308 12.97 31.42 11.17
CA ALA A 308 12.69 32.71 10.56
C ALA A 308 13.90 33.20 9.74
N PRO A 309 13.78 33.38 8.42
CA PRO A 309 14.87 33.90 7.59
C PRO A 309 15.08 35.42 7.76
N ALA A 310 14.08 36.12 8.28
CA ALA A 310 14.08 37.57 8.50
C ALA A 310 13.15 37.92 9.67
N THR A 311 13.14 39.20 10.06
CA THR A 311 12.26 39.72 11.12
C THR A 311 10.80 39.88 10.69
N SER A 312 10.53 39.72 9.39
CA SER A 312 9.20 39.72 8.78
C SER A 312 9.20 38.74 7.61
N VAL A 313 8.17 37.92 7.51
CA VAL A 313 7.98 36.95 6.42
C VAL A 313 6.54 37.01 5.96
N THR A 314 6.33 37.12 4.66
CA THR A 314 5.00 36.99 4.06
C THR A 314 4.86 35.59 3.50
N PHE A 315 3.85 34.87 3.99
CA PHE A 315 3.40 33.62 3.39
C PHE A 315 2.36 33.93 2.33
N SER A 316 2.38 33.20 1.22
CA SER A 316 1.28 33.19 0.25
C SER A 316 0.94 31.76 -0.07
N TRP A 317 -0.33 31.47 -0.29
CA TRP A 317 -0.80 30.12 -0.56
C TRP A 317 -1.77 30.09 -1.72
N THR A 318 -1.86 28.91 -2.31
CA THR A 318 -2.88 28.51 -3.26
C THR A 318 -3.51 27.24 -2.72
N SER A 319 -4.83 27.23 -2.64
CA SER A 319 -5.66 26.11 -2.20
C SER A 319 -6.83 26.06 -3.16
N ASP A 320 -7.35 24.90 -3.54
CA ASP A 320 -8.57 24.83 -4.36
C ASP A 320 -9.83 25.09 -3.51
N ASP A 321 -9.79 24.67 -2.25
CA ASP A 321 -10.89 24.84 -1.30
C ASP A 321 -10.39 25.43 0.03
N GLY A 322 -10.77 24.83 1.16
CA GLY A 322 -10.52 25.36 2.50
C GLY A 322 -9.05 25.32 2.88
N PHE A 323 -8.53 26.44 3.40
CA PHE A 323 -7.15 26.55 3.86
C PHE A 323 -7.06 27.33 5.17
N TYR A 324 -6.23 26.83 6.08
CA TYR A 324 -5.84 27.53 7.30
C TYR A 324 -4.33 27.43 7.50
N LEU A 325 -3.71 28.55 7.88
CA LEU A 325 -2.30 28.63 8.28
C LEU A 325 -2.18 29.47 9.54
N SER A 326 -1.47 28.93 10.54
CA SER A 326 -0.99 29.70 11.69
C SER A 326 0.51 29.50 11.89
N MET A 327 1.16 30.51 12.46
CA MET A 327 2.55 30.43 12.88
C MET A 327 2.71 31.13 14.22
N ASN A 328 3.33 30.47 15.18
CA ASN A 328 3.55 30.98 16.54
C ASN A 328 2.25 31.51 17.19
N ASP A 329 1.19 30.71 17.12
CA ASP A 329 -0.16 31.00 17.61
C ASP A 329 -0.82 32.25 16.99
N GLN A 330 -0.24 32.81 15.93
CA GLN A 330 -0.86 33.85 15.12
C GLN A 330 -1.48 33.22 13.87
N ALA A 331 -2.79 33.31 13.73
CA ALA A 331 -3.49 32.95 12.51
C ALA A 331 -3.06 33.93 11.39
N LEU A 332 -2.51 33.38 10.32
CA LEU A 332 -2.13 34.12 9.11
C LEU A 332 -3.24 34.07 8.05
N SER A 333 -4.15 33.12 8.19
CA SER A 333 -5.42 33.06 7.46
C SER A 333 -6.56 32.69 8.42
N ASP A 334 -7.74 33.27 8.20
CA ASP A 334 -8.96 32.77 8.81
C ASP A 334 -9.43 31.52 8.06
N TRP A 335 -10.09 30.59 8.76
CA TRP A 335 -10.72 29.45 8.09
C TRP A 335 -11.77 29.95 7.09
N GLN A 336 -11.56 29.72 5.80
CA GLN A 336 -12.54 30.01 4.77
C GLN A 336 -13.13 28.71 4.22
N GLU A 337 -14.38 28.38 4.56
CA GLU A 337 -15.20 27.47 3.74
C GLU A 337 -15.80 28.34 2.63
N GLN A 338 -15.29 28.23 1.40
CA GLN A 338 -15.92 28.91 0.27
C GLN A 338 -17.16 28.15 -0.17
N GLY A 339 -18.27 28.87 -0.43
CA GLY A 339 -19.44 28.29 -1.07
C GLY A 339 -19.11 27.87 -2.50
N GLY A 340 -19.81 26.86 -3.02
CA GLY A 340 -19.39 25.99 -4.13
C GLY A 340 -19.18 26.56 -5.54
N GLU A 341 -18.77 27.82 -5.73
CA GLU A 341 -18.38 28.37 -7.05
C GLU A 341 -17.25 29.41 -7.00
N ALA A 342 -16.44 29.48 -5.94
CA ALA A 342 -15.30 30.40 -5.90
C ALA A 342 -13.98 29.62 -5.96
N ASN A 343 -13.20 29.84 -7.02
CA ASN A 343 -11.85 29.32 -7.16
C ASN A 343 -11.04 29.66 -5.91
N GLY A 344 -10.68 28.63 -5.15
CA GLY A 344 -9.42 28.51 -4.42
C GLY A 344 -8.95 29.68 -3.59
N GLY A 345 -8.93 29.50 -2.26
CA GLY A 345 -8.47 30.44 -1.25
C GLY A 345 -7.02 30.91 -1.40
N ASN A 346 -6.70 31.61 -2.49
CA ASN A 346 -5.45 32.28 -2.73
C ASN A 346 -5.34 33.46 -1.77
N GLY A 347 -4.32 33.45 -0.94
CA GLY A 347 -4.16 34.48 0.08
C GLY A 347 -2.70 34.73 0.42
N ASN A 348 -2.50 35.76 1.22
CA ASN A 348 -1.22 36.02 1.86
C ASN A 348 -1.41 36.46 3.31
N GLY A 349 -0.40 36.20 4.12
CA GLY A 349 -0.38 36.53 5.54
C GLY A 349 1.04 36.87 5.94
N THR A 350 1.23 38.06 6.49
CA THR A 350 2.54 38.52 6.96
C THR A 350 2.66 38.34 8.46
N ILE A 351 3.69 37.63 8.89
CA ILE A 351 4.12 37.59 10.28
C ILE A 351 5.29 38.57 10.47
N THR A 352 5.23 39.36 11.53
CA THR A 352 6.23 40.39 11.86
C THR A 352 6.76 40.17 13.28
N GLY A 353 7.89 40.80 13.62
CA GLY A 353 8.48 40.68 14.96
C GLY A 353 9.20 39.36 15.20
N LEU A 354 9.58 38.64 14.14
CA LEU A 354 10.40 37.44 14.23
C LEU A 354 11.85 37.79 14.58
N VAL A 355 12.57 36.86 15.18
CA VAL A 355 14.03 36.92 15.35
C VAL A 355 14.66 36.08 14.25
N ALA A 356 15.44 36.70 13.37
CA ALA A 356 16.11 35.98 12.29
C ALA A 356 17.01 34.86 12.85
N GLY A 357 16.86 33.65 12.34
CA GLY A 357 17.54 32.44 12.82
C GLY A 357 16.85 31.71 13.98
N ALA A 358 15.76 32.26 14.56
CA ALA A 358 14.98 31.58 15.60
C ALA A 358 13.90 30.67 14.98
N TRP A 359 13.52 29.62 15.72
CA TRP A 359 12.56 28.60 15.30
C TRP A 359 11.17 28.87 15.86
N TYR A 360 10.14 28.79 15.01
CA TYR A 360 8.75 29.10 15.36
C TYR A 360 7.82 27.97 14.89
N PRO A 361 6.87 27.52 15.72
CA PRO A 361 5.92 26.49 15.33
C PRO A 361 4.95 27.00 14.26
N PHE A 362 4.43 26.11 13.42
CA PHE A 362 3.36 26.41 12.47
C PHE A 362 2.37 25.25 12.36
N GLU A 363 1.19 25.56 11.87
CA GLU A 363 0.08 24.63 11.64
C GLU A 363 -0.62 24.96 10.31
N ILE A 364 -0.95 23.92 9.53
CA ILE A 364 -1.69 24.06 8.27
C ILE A 364 -2.80 23.04 8.21
N TRP A 365 -3.99 23.49 7.83
CA TRP A 365 -5.11 22.64 7.44
C TRP A 365 -5.51 22.95 6.01
N HIS A 366 -5.81 21.90 5.26
CA HIS A 366 -6.40 21.99 3.93
C HIS A 366 -7.62 21.09 3.86
N HIS A 367 -8.67 21.54 3.20
CA HIS A 367 -9.89 20.79 2.94
C HIS A 367 -10.19 20.91 1.46
N GLU A 368 -10.31 19.79 0.77
CA GLU A 368 -10.80 19.68 -0.60
C GLU A 368 -12.28 19.28 -0.62
N ARG A 369 -13.07 19.88 -1.53
CA ARG A 369 -14.44 19.54 -1.90
C ARG A 369 -14.66 19.69 -3.40
N TRP A 370 -14.76 18.56 -4.08
CA TRP A 370 -15.00 18.42 -5.51
C TRP A 370 -13.88 18.98 -6.40
N SER A 371 -13.59 18.30 -7.51
CA SER A 371 -12.64 18.72 -8.56
C SER A 371 -11.16 18.44 -8.27
N SER A 372 -10.25 19.34 -8.65
CA SER A 372 -8.82 19.05 -8.75
C SER A 372 -8.02 19.60 -7.58
N ALA A 373 -7.67 18.75 -6.62
CA ALA A 373 -7.06 19.22 -5.38
C ALA A 373 -5.64 19.76 -5.55
N VAL A 374 -5.46 21.05 -5.22
CA VAL A 374 -4.16 21.73 -5.23
C VAL A 374 -3.94 22.49 -3.93
N VAL A 375 -2.82 22.20 -3.24
CA VAL A 375 -2.34 23.03 -2.14
C VAL A 375 -0.86 23.36 -2.32
N GLN A 376 -0.54 24.65 -2.32
CA GLN A 376 0.81 25.18 -2.50
C GLN A 376 1.07 26.29 -1.50
N LEU A 377 2.22 26.25 -0.82
CA LEU A 377 2.66 27.32 0.08
C LEU A 377 3.97 27.94 -0.44
N PHE A 378 4.02 29.26 -0.35
CA PHE A 378 5.14 30.10 -0.78
C PHE A 378 5.49 31.08 0.34
N TRP A 379 6.73 31.58 0.32
CA TRP A 379 7.14 32.66 1.20
C TRP A 379 8.00 33.71 0.49
N GLU A 380 8.05 34.91 1.08
CA GLU A 380 8.92 35.99 0.65
C GLU A 380 9.31 36.90 1.83
N TYR A 381 10.47 37.54 1.71
CA TYR A 381 10.97 38.56 2.63
C TYR A 381 11.85 39.55 1.87
N SER A 382 12.16 40.69 2.49
CA SER A 382 12.89 41.79 1.83
C SER A 382 14.19 41.30 1.17
N GLY A 383 14.30 41.49 -0.15
CA GLY A 383 15.46 41.09 -0.95
C GLY A 383 15.45 39.66 -1.51
N GLN A 384 14.34 38.92 -1.41
CA GLN A 384 14.13 37.64 -2.08
C GLN A 384 12.89 37.67 -2.97
N SER A 385 12.94 36.98 -4.12
CA SER A 385 11.73 36.71 -4.92
C SER A 385 10.86 35.64 -4.24
N ARG A 386 9.56 35.59 -4.56
CA ARG A 386 8.64 34.54 -4.09
C ARG A 386 9.25 33.15 -4.32
N VAL A 387 9.49 32.40 -3.24
CA VAL A 387 10.08 31.05 -3.28
C VAL A 387 9.04 30.02 -2.86
N LYS A 388 8.90 28.94 -3.64
CA LYS A 388 8.15 27.72 -3.29
C LYS A 388 8.82 27.03 -2.11
N VAL A 389 8.04 26.51 -1.16
CA VAL A 389 8.56 25.72 -0.03
C VAL A 389 9.21 24.42 -0.59
N PRO A 390 10.56 24.30 -0.71
CA PRO A 390 11.20 23.30 -1.58
C PRO A 390 11.54 21.98 -0.87
N ALA A 391 11.27 20.84 -1.51
CA ALA A 391 11.47 19.46 -1.03
C ALA A 391 12.83 19.17 -0.36
N GLU A 392 13.88 19.84 -0.81
CA GLU A 392 15.28 19.55 -0.49
C GLU A 392 15.74 20.16 0.86
N ARG A 393 14.86 20.93 1.53
CA ARG A 393 15.14 21.54 2.83
C ARG A 393 14.54 20.79 4.01
N PHE A 394 14.04 19.58 3.76
CA PHE A 394 13.25 18.79 4.70
C PHE A 394 13.94 17.45 4.97
N SER A 395 14.40 17.24 6.20
CA SER A 395 14.90 15.95 6.66
C SER A 395 14.31 15.63 8.03
N LEU A 396 13.81 14.40 8.19
CA LEU A 396 13.47 13.82 9.49
C LEU A 396 14.71 13.25 10.20
N ASP A 397 15.81 13.05 9.47
CA ASP A 397 17.05 12.44 9.95
C ASP A 397 18.20 13.45 9.89
N GLY A 398 18.60 13.97 11.04
CA GLY A 398 19.93 14.56 11.21
C GLY A 398 20.14 15.95 10.58
N VAL A 399 20.52 16.89 11.43
CA VAL A 399 20.93 18.24 11.07
C VAL A 399 22.15 18.22 10.14
N THR A 400 22.09 18.97 9.03
CA THR A 400 23.20 19.87 8.69
C THR A 400 22.73 21.30 8.91
N ALA A 401 23.53 22.08 9.64
CA ALA A 401 23.15 23.30 10.35
C ALA A 401 22.80 24.54 9.48
N ASN A 402 22.38 24.35 8.22
CA ASN A 402 22.16 25.44 7.25
C ASN A 402 20.75 25.49 6.64
N THR A 403 19.75 24.75 7.14
CA THR A 403 18.49 24.51 6.38
C THR A 403 17.18 25.06 6.96
N GLY A 404 17.08 25.35 8.25
CA GLY A 404 16.03 26.23 8.80
C GLY A 404 14.54 25.84 8.73
N VAL A 405 14.14 24.56 8.62
CA VAL A 405 12.75 24.09 8.91
C VAL A 405 12.79 22.66 9.56
N ARG A 406 11.86 22.28 10.45
CA ARG A 406 11.69 20.97 11.12
C ARG A 406 10.21 20.58 11.06
N PHE A 407 9.84 19.35 10.72
CA PHE A 407 8.44 18.91 10.69
C PHE A 407 8.12 17.92 11.80
N ALA A 408 6.85 17.89 12.22
CA ALA A 408 6.26 16.76 12.92
C ALA A 408 4.79 16.64 12.48
N ALA A 409 4.34 15.48 12.01
CA ALA A 409 2.91 15.22 11.92
C ALA A 409 2.41 14.82 13.32
N LYS A 410 1.34 15.46 13.81
CA LYS A 410 0.68 15.07 15.06
C LYS A 410 -0.75 14.65 14.75
N ASN A 411 -1.15 13.48 15.25
CA ASN A 411 -2.52 12.99 15.20
C ASN A 411 -3.23 13.42 16.50
N GLU A 412 -4.00 14.50 16.48
CA GLU A 412 -4.87 14.86 17.62
C GLU A 412 -6.30 15.16 17.15
N TYR A 413 -7.25 14.71 17.97
CA TYR A 413 -8.70 14.79 17.77
C TYR A 413 -9.19 16.18 18.22
N TRP A 414 -10.10 16.83 17.48
CA TRP A 414 -10.75 18.05 17.97
C TRP A 414 -12.25 18.09 17.63
N ASP A 415 -13.06 18.29 18.66
CA ASP A 415 -14.48 18.62 18.59
C ASP A 415 -14.65 20.07 19.06
N VAL A 416 -15.28 20.92 18.24
CA VAL A 416 -15.91 22.14 18.74
C VAL A 416 -17.26 22.37 18.08
N SER A 417 -18.29 22.16 18.90
CA SER A 417 -19.66 22.65 18.79
C SER A 417 -19.81 23.99 18.04
N GLY A 418 -20.61 24.01 16.97
CA GLY A 418 -21.10 25.26 16.39
C GLY A 418 -21.59 25.21 14.95
N SER A 419 -22.67 24.47 14.71
CA SER A 419 -23.58 24.56 13.55
C SER A 419 -23.02 24.22 12.15
N ASN A 420 -23.34 22.98 11.75
CA ASN A 420 -23.36 22.42 10.40
C ASN A 420 -22.01 22.22 9.69
N ARG A 421 -21.32 21.12 10.05
CA ARG A 421 -20.25 20.51 9.26
C ARG A 421 -20.44 18.99 9.27
N VAL A 422 -20.82 18.43 8.12
CA VAL A 422 -20.90 16.98 7.93
C VAL A 422 -19.48 16.48 7.73
N ALA A 423 -18.93 15.80 8.73
CA ALA A 423 -17.73 15.02 8.55
C ALA A 423 -18.04 13.92 7.53
N LEU A 424 -17.45 13.98 6.33
CA LEU A 424 -17.33 12.80 5.50
C LEU A 424 -16.21 11.96 6.09
N SER A 425 -16.55 11.15 7.10
CA SER A 425 -15.67 10.10 7.57
C SER A 425 -15.40 9.17 6.40
N ALA A 426 -14.13 8.91 6.06
CA ALA A 426 -13.80 7.62 5.46
C ALA A 426 -14.44 6.56 6.37
N SER A 427 -15.19 5.62 5.80
CA SER A 427 -15.79 4.54 6.58
C SER A 427 -14.70 3.90 7.42
N ASP A 428 -15.04 3.49 8.64
CA ASP A 428 -14.10 2.79 9.52
C ASP A 428 -13.43 1.62 8.77
N PRO A 429 -12.15 1.29 9.04
CA PRO A 429 -11.57 0.05 8.54
C PRO A 429 -12.46 -1.13 8.95
N GLN A 430 -12.64 -2.10 8.05
CA GLN A 430 -13.51 -3.24 8.29
C GLN A 430 -12.69 -4.52 8.41
N ILE A 431 -13.03 -5.33 9.42
CA ILE A 431 -12.68 -6.75 9.46
C ILE A 431 -13.99 -7.53 9.42
N VAL A 432 -14.16 -8.38 8.41
CA VAL A 432 -15.37 -9.19 8.22
C VAL A 432 -15.05 -10.64 8.56
N LEU A 433 -15.70 -11.17 9.59
CA LEU A 433 -15.46 -12.53 10.09
C LEU A 433 -16.36 -13.57 9.41
N GLY A 434 -17.58 -13.20 9.03
CA GLY A 434 -18.61 -14.17 8.69
C GLY A 434 -18.89 -15.11 9.88
N SER A 435 -18.67 -16.41 9.68
CA SER A 435 -18.68 -17.45 10.73
C SER A 435 -17.28 -17.86 11.22
N GLY A 436 -16.24 -17.15 10.78
CA GLY A 436 -14.85 -17.52 10.96
C GLY A 436 -14.27 -17.13 12.31
N VAL A 437 -13.01 -17.49 12.52
CA VAL A 437 -12.27 -17.14 13.75
C VAL A 437 -11.04 -16.31 13.38
N LEU A 438 -10.96 -15.09 13.90
CA LEU A 438 -9.75 -14.27 13.80
C LEU A 438 -8.91 -14.44 15.07
N THR A 439 -7.70 -14.97 14.93
CA THR A 439 -6.69 -15.04 15.99
C THR A 439 -5.65 -13.94 15.76
N SER A 440 -5.37 -13.10 16.77
CA SER A 440 -4.44 -11.98 16.64
C SER A 440 -3.54 -11.81 17.85
N GLY A 441 -2.30 -11.38 17.62
CA GLY A 441 -1.33 -11.02 18.65
C GLY A 441 -0.10 -11.94 18.74
N GLY A 442 0.07 -12.88 17.79
CA GLY A 442 1.19 -13.83 17.77
C GLY A 442 2.59 -13.19 17.70
N ASN A 443 2.68 -11.91 17.30
CA ASN A 443 3.93 -11.14 17.29
C ASN A 443 4.18 -10.34 18.59
N ASN A 444 3.31 -10.47 19.60
CA ASN A 444 3.38 -9.78 20.89
C ASN A 444 3.33 -8.24 20.84
N SER A 445 2.98 -7.64 19.70
CA SER A 445 2.88 -6.19 19.57
C SER A 445 1.62 -5.65 20.22
N SER A 446 1.73 -4.51 20.89
CA SER A 446 0.56 -3.74 21.33
C SER A 446 0.01 -2.92 20.16
N THR A 447 -1.28 -3.06 19.87
CA THR A 447 -1.92 -2.47 18.69
C THR A 447 -3.31 -1.93 19.01
N GLU A 448 -3.80 -1.05 18.16
CA GLU A 448 -5.17 -0.53 18.19
C GLU A 448 -5.84 -0.74 16.83
N PHE A 449 -7.04 -1.29 16.87
CA PHE A 449 -7.96 -1.35 15.76
C PHE A 449 -9.18 -0.49 16.08
N GLY A 450 -9.24 0.69 15.46
CA GLY A 450 -10.33 1.64 15.60
C GLY A 450 -11.49 1.42 14.65
N GLY A 451 -11.40 0.40 13.80
CA GLY A 451 -12.45 0.01 12.86
C GLY A 451 -13.56 -0.84 13.46
N VAL A 452 -14.36 -1.44 12.58
CA VAL A 452 -15.43 -2.38 12.96
C VAL A 452 -15.00 -3.80 12.62
N ILE A 453 -14.97 -4.67 13.65
CA ILE A 453 -14.96 -6.12 13.46
C ILE A 453 -16.42 -6.61 13.44
N SER A 454 -16.81 -7.35 12.41
CA SER A 454 -18.21 -7.76 12.17
C SER A 454 -18.34 -9.27 11.88
N GLY A 455 -19.51 -9.87 12.18
CA GLY A 455 -19.79 -11.28 11.84
C GLY A 455 -20.87 -11.91 12.72
N SER A 456 -21.88 -12.54 12.11
CA SER A 456 -23.07 -13.07 12.80
C SER A 456 -22.80 -14.29 13.70
N SER A 457 -21.66 -14.95 13.51
CA SER A 457 -21.16 -16.03 14.39
C SER A 457 -19.64 -16.04 14.50
N GLY A 458 -18.97 -15.05 13.89
CA GLY A 458 -17.53 -14.95 13.89
C GLY A 458 -16.98 -14.63 15.27
N SER A 459 -15.85 -15.25 15.59
CA SER A 459 -15.21 -15.18 16.91
C SER A 459 -13.84 -14.51 16.83
N VAL A 460 -13.41 -13.91 17.93
CA VAL A 460 -12.10 -13.27 18.07
C VAL A 460 -11.30 -13.97 19.16
N ILE A 461 -10.06 -14.34 18.85
CA ILE A 461 -9.10 -14.89 19.80
C ILE A 461 -7.90 -13.95 19.91
N LYS A 462 -7.61 -13.50 21.12
CA LYS A 462 -6.42 -12.73 21.46
C LYS A 462 -5.34 -13.67 22.01
N VAL A 463 -4.18 -13.66 21.37
CA VAL A 463 -2.95 -14.39 21.77
C VAL A 463 -1.80 -13.40 21.98
N GLY A 464 -0.71 -13.87 22.58
CA GLY A 464 0.52 -13.08 22.78
C GLY A 464 0.41 -11.94 23.80
N SER A 465 1.58 -11.50 24.29
CA SER A 465 1.67 -10.64 25.48
C SER A 465 1.32 -9.17 25.25
N GLY A 466 1.31 -8.70 24.00
CA GLY A 466 0.94 -7.32 23.65
C GLY A 466 -0.53 -7.03 23.93
N ALA A 467 -0.89 -5.74 24.07
CA ALA A 467 -2.28 -5.33 24.23
C ALA A 467 -2.97 -5.14 22.87
N LEU A 468 -4.17 -5.70 22.66
CA LEU A 468 -5.02 -5.33 21.53
C LEU A 468 -6.10 -4.36 22.02
N THR A 469 -6.16 -3.16 21.47
CA THR A 469 -7.22 -2.18 21.76
C THR A 469 -8.25 -2.18 20.63
N LEU A 470 -9.50 -2.44 20.96
CA LEU A 470 -10.65 -2.30 20.07
C LEU A 470 -11.36 -0.99 20.41
N SER A 471 -11.17 0.05 19.60
CA SER A 471 -11.71 1.39 19.86
C SER A 471 -12.95 1.75 19.02
N GLY A 472 -13.25 0.96 17.99
CA GLY A 472 -14.49 1.07 17.21
C GLY A 472 -15.68 0.32 17.81
N ALA A 473 -16.86 0.50 17.22
CA ALA A 473 -18.08 -0.19 17.60
C ALA A 473 -18.16 -1.56 16.90
N ASN A 474 -17.68 -2.61 17.57
CA ASN A 474 -17.63 -3.94 16.98
C ASN A 474 -19.00 -4.61 17.01
N THR A 475 -19.33 -5.33 15.93
CA THR A 475 -20.66 -5.92 15.69
C THR A 475 -20.66 -7.44 15.56
N TYR A 476 -19.50 -8.09 15.72
CA TYR A 476 -19.44 -9.54 15.77
C TYR A 476 -20.16 -10.10 17.01
N SER A 477 -20.73 -11.29 16.87
CA SER A 477 -21.55 -11.94 17.91
C SER A 477 -21.08 -13.34 18.32
N GLY A 478 -20.07 -13.91 17.66
CA GLY A 478 -19.40 -15.12 18.13
C GLY A 478 -18.56 -14.86 19.38
N ALA A 479 -17.81 -15.85 19.87
CA ALA A 479 -17.09 -15.78 21.14
C ALA A 479 -15.89 -14.82 21.11
N THR A 480 -15.56 -14.26 22.27
CA THR A 480 -14.31 -13.53 22.51
C THR A 480 -13.46 -14.33 23.47
N THR A 481 -12.27 -14.75 23.05
CA THR A 481 -11.34 -15.49 23.91
C THR A 481 -10.04 -14.70 24.05
N ILE A 482 -9.60 -14.44 25.28
CA ILE A 482 -8.21 -14.10 25.54
C ILE A 482 -7.52 -15.37 26.01
N SER A 483 -6.69 -15.95 25.14
CA SER A 483 -5.99 -17.21 25.43
C SER A 483 -5.03 -17.08 26.60
N ASN A 484 -4.51 -18.19 27.15
CA ASN A 484 -3.53 -18.15 28.25
C ASN A 484 -2.25 -17.33 27.93
N SER A 485 -1.94 -17.08 26.66
CA SER A 485 -0.83 -16.21 26.24
C SER A 485 -1.27 -14.77 25.96
N GLY A 486 -2.57 -14.46 26.05
CA GLY A 486 -3.24 -13.34 25.38
C GLY A 486 -3.07 -11.95 25.99
N GLY A 487 -2.30 -11.77 27.07
CA GLY A 487 -2.03 -10.46 27.65
C GLY A 487 -3.32 -9.67 27.92
N THR A 488 -3.48 -8.51 27.28
CA THR A 488 -4.66 -7.65 27.43
C THR A 488 -5.46 -7.52 26.13
N LEU A 489 -6.78 -7.70 26.22
CA LEU A 489 -7.73 -7.16 25.27
C LEU A 489 -8.41 -5.93 25.91
N LYS A 490 -8.16 -4.75 25.36
CA LYS A 490 -8.78 -3.50 25.80
C LYS A 490 -9.92 -3.13 24.87
N VAL A 491 -11.09 -2.84 25.40
CA VAL A 491 -12.27 -2.37 24.66
C VAL A 491 -12.54 -0.93 25.07
N SER A 492 -12.12 0.03 24.24
CA SER A 492 -12.48 1.45 24.39
C SER A 492 -13.67 1.85 23.52
N GLY A 493 -14.05 1.01 22.55
CA GLY A 493 -15.30 1.09 21.80
C GLY A 493 -16.42 0.25 22.43
N THR A 494 -17.09 -0.58 21.64
CA THR A 494 -18.11 -1.54 22.15
C THR A 494 -17.97 -2.91 21.48
N LEU A 495 -18.52 -3.92 22.14
CA LEU A 495 -18.76 -5.27 21.58
C LEU A 495 -20.25 -5.48 21.35
N GLY A 496 -20.62 -6.17 20.27
CA GLY A 496 -22.02 -6.43 19.92
C GLY A 496 -22.88 -5.15 19.85
N SER A 497 -22.29 -4.03 19.42
CA SER A 497 -22.94 -2.71 19.45
C SER A 497 -23.46 -2.29 20.85
N GLY A 498 -22.77 -2.72 21.92
CA GLY A 498 -23.13 -2.43 23.31
C GLY A 498 -23.99 -3.50 23.99
N SER A 499 -24.48 -4.50 23.25
CA SER A 499 -25.15 -5.68 23.80
C SER A 499 -24.54 -6.95 23.22
N TYR A 500 -23.72 -7.63 24.01
CA TYR A 500 -22.90 -8.75 23.54
C TYR A 500 -23.34 -10.07 24.18
N GLY A 501 -23.87 -10.97 23.36
CA GLY A 501 -24.32 -12.31 23.78
C GLY A 501 -23.29 -13.42 23.57
N GLY A 502 -22.15 -13.11 22.94
CA GLY A 502 -21.06 -14.07 22.77
C GLY A 502 -20.42 -14.43 24.11
N ALA A 503 -19.93 -15.67 24.22
CA ALA A 503 -19.17 -16.07 25.40
C ALA A 503 -17.85 -15.30 25.49
N VAL A 504 -17.48 -14.88 26.71
CA VAL A 504 -16.19 -14.27 27.01
C VAL A 504 -15.37 -15.29 27.79
N THR A 505 -14.24 -15.72 27.24
CA THR A 505 -13.33 -16.66 27.89
C THR A 505 -12.00 -16.00 28.21
N LEU A 506 -11.56 -16.06 29.46
CA LEU A 506 -10.31 -15.47 29.93
C LEU A 506 -9.29 -16.56 30.29
N GLY A 507 -8.08 -16.45 29.76
CA GLY A 507 -6.95 -17.29 30.12
C GLY A 507 -6.34 -16.85 31.46
N SER A 508 -5.51 -17.71 32.03
CA SER A 508 -4.77 -17.41 33.27
C SER A 508 -3.89 -16.16 33.11
N SER A 509 -3.98 -15.21 34.05
CA SER A 509 -3.17 -13.97 34.03
C SER A 509 -3.39 -13.09 32.80
N THR A 510 -4.60 -13.15 32.23
CA THR A 510 -5.01 -12.29 31.11
C THR A 510 -5.96 -11.21 31.61
N THR A 511 -6.13 -10.15 30.81
CA THR A 511 -7.04 -9.05 31.16
C THR A 511 -7.99 -8.75 30.00
N LEU A 512 -9.29 -8.75 30.28
CA LEU A 512 -10.26 -7.99 29.50
C LEU A 512 -10.46 -6.64 30.19
N GLU A 513 -10.00 -5.56 29.57
CA GLU A 513 -10.19 -4.19 30.08
C GLU A 513 -11.32 -3.50 29.31
N PHE A 514 -12.42 -3.20 29.99
CA PHE A 514 -13.46 -2.32 29.46
C PHE A 514 -13.14 -0.86 29.84
N ALA A 515 -12.69 -0.10 28.84
CA ALA A 515 -12.26 1.29 28.96
C ALA A 515 -13.18 2.27 28.21
N SER A 516 -14.34 1.80 27.77
CA SER A 516 -15.28 2.58 26.95
C SER A 516 -15.90 3.74 27.71
N SER A 517 -16.31 4.77 26.97
CA SER A 517 -17.24 5.80 27.43
C SER A 517 -18.71 5.43 27.19
N SER A 518 -18.97 4.33 26.46
CA SER A 518 -20.31 3.82 26.18
C SER A 518 -20.67 2.66 27.10
N ASN A 519 -21.96 2.52 27.43
CA ASN A 519 -22.43 1.40 28.24
C ASN A 519 -22.28 0.09 27.46
N GLN A 520 -22.03 -1.00 28.20
CA GLN A 520 -21.95 -2.36 27.66
C GLN A 520 -22.78 -3.30 28.50
N THR A 521 -23.56 -4.16 27.84
CA THR A 521 -24.22 -5.31 28.45
C THR A 521 -23.56 -6.57 27.92
N LEU A 522 -23.12 -7.45 28.80
CA LEU A 522 -22.68 -8.81 28.48
C LEU A 522 -23.78 -9.76 28.94
N THR A 523 -24.28 -10.60 28.04
CA THR A 523 -25.35 -11.58 28.34
C THR A 523 -24.91 -13.02 28.10
N GLY A 524 -23.76 -13.21 27.44
CA GLY A 524 -23.12 -14.50 27.28
C GLY A 524 -22.41 -14.97 28.55
N ALA A 525 -22.04 -16.24 28.59
CA ALA A 525 -21.24 -16.78 29.69
C ALA A 525 -19.87 -16.09 29.78
N ILE A 526 -19.44 -15.78 31.00
CA ILE A 526 -18.08 -15.32 31.31
C ILE A 526 -17.40 -16.45 32.08
N ALA A 527 -16.35 -17.00 31.51
CA ALA A 527 -15.67 -18.17 32.06
C ALA A 527 -14.14 -18.03 31.96
N ASP A 528 -13.43 -18.75 32.82
CA ASP A 528 -12.02 -19.00 32.62
C ASP A 528 -11.83 -20.14 31.59
N VAL A 529 -10.68 -20.16 30.90
CA VAL A 529 -10.26 -21.32 30.10
C VAL A 529 -10.17 -22.55 31.02
N SER A 530 -10.83 -23.66 30.67
CA SER A 530 -10.84 -24.89 31.47
C SER A 530 -9.42 -25.45 31.71
N GLY A 531 -9.13 -25.88 32.94
CA GLY A 531 -7.91 -26.64 33.27
C GLY A 531 -6.82 -25.90 34.06
N VAL A 532 -7.11 -24.73 34.64
CA VAL A 532 -6.13 -23.94 35.39
C VAL A 532 -6.23 -24.24 36.90
N SER A 533 -5.16 -24.74 37.51
CA SER A 533 -5.05 -24.98 38.96
C SER A 533 -4.45 -23.79 39.75
N SER A 534 -4.00 -22.73 39.05
CA SER A 534 -3.44 -21.52 39.66
C SER A 534 -3.47 -20.33 38.68
N GLY A 535 -4.15 -19.25 39.05
CA GLY A 535 -4.28 -18.01 38.26
C GLY A 535 -5.67 -17.83 37.65
N TYR A 536 -6.19 -16.60 37.65
CA TYR A 536 -7.51 -16.24 37.09
C TYR A 536 -7.33 -15.23 35.96
N GLY A 537 -8.30 -15.15 35.05
CA GLY A 537 -8.45 -13.98 34.18
C GLY A 537 -8.99 -12.78 34.96
N GLU A 538 -8.63 -11.57 34.55
CA GLU A 538 -9.13 -10.33 35.14
C GLU A 538 -10.10 -9.63 34.18
N LEU A 539 -11.30 -9.31 34.68
CA LEU A 539 -12.19 -8.34 34.06
C LEU A 539 -12.01 -6.99 34.75
N ARG A 540 -11.50 -6.00 34.02
CA ARG A 540 -11.14 -4.68 34.56
C ARG A 540 -12.03 -3.59 33.95
N LEU A 541 -12.61 -2.74 34.79
CA LEU A 541 -13.37 -1.57 34.35
C LEU A 541 -12.55 -0.30 34.61
N THR A 542 -12.19 0.42 33.55
CA THR A 542 -11.43 1.69 33.63
C THR A 542 -12.14 2.85 32.96
N GLY A 543 -13.21 2.58 32.21
CA GLY A 543 -14.05 3.58 31.57
C GLY A 543 -15.01 4.27 32.54
N ALA A 544 -15.62 5.37 32.09
CA ALA A 544 -16.62 6.14 32.86
C ALA A 544 -18.04 5.56 32.75
N SER A 545 -18.24 4.50 31.97
CA SER A 545 -19.55 3.93 31.64
C SER A 545 -19.94 2.72 32.49
N THR A 546 -21.18 2.28 32.32
CA THR A 546 -21.72 1.09 33.02
C THR A 546 -21.42 -0.19 32.24
N LEU A 547 -20.92 -1.20 32.95
CA LEU A 547 -20.83 -2.59 32.49
C LEU A 547 -21.88 -3.43 33.23
N THR A 548 -22.85 -3.96 32.50
CA THR A 548 -23.90 -4.86 33.01
C THR A 548 -23.54 -6.30 32.66
N LEU A 549 -23.64 -7.21 33.64
CA LEU A 549 -23.36 -8.65 33.51
C LEU A 549 -24.62 -9.48 33.74
#